data_AF-T1BCY3-F1
#
_entry.id   AF-T1BCY3-F1
#
_cell.length_a   1.000
_cell.length_b   1.000
_cell.length_c   1.000
_cell.angle_alpha   90.00
_cell.angle_beta   90.00
_cell.angle_gamma   90.00
#
_symmetry.space_group_name_H-M   'P 1'
#
loop_
_entity.id
_entity.type
_entity.pdbx_description
1 polymer ?
#
loop_
_entity_poly.entity_id
_entity_poly.type
_entity_poly.pdbx_seq_one_letter_code
_entity_poly.pdbx_strand_id
1 'polypeptide(L)'
;VHSDLYPDFRQRFVAAAAALRMGDPRDEAVFLGPVIDAAAAARLRAWIDEATSTGARLLCGGAGTAQLLPACVLENVAHNARLWREEAFGPVAV
;
A
#
# COMPACT_ATOMS: atom_id res chain seq x y z
N VAL A 1 8.56 12.52 -5.24
CA VAL A 1 9.38 12.27 -6.45
C VAL A 1 9.39 13.54 -7.30
N HIS A 2 10.52 13.92 -7.91
CA HIS A 2 10.57 15.10 -8.80
C HIS A 2 9.66 14.91 -10.02
N SER A 3 8.99 15.98 -10.48
CA SER A 3 7.97 15.94 -11.56
C SER A 3 8.46 15.23 -12.82
N ASP A 4 9.68 15.57 -13.25
CA ASP A 4 10.23 15.12 -14.52
C ASP A 4 10.59 13.63 -14.54
N LEU A 5 10.79 13.05 -13.36
CA LEU A 5 11.10 11.63 -13.18
C LEU A 5 9.87 10.81 -12.79
N TYR A 6 8.77 11.47 -12.39
CA TYR A 6 7.59 10.81 -11.86
C TYR A 6 6.97 9.78 -12.82
N PRO A 7 6.79 10.06 -14.13
CA PRO A 7 6.12 9.10 -15.01
C PRO A 7 6.85 7.75 -15.11
N ASP A 8 8.17 7.79 -15.31
CA ASP A 8 9.01 6.59 -15.43
C ASP A 8 9.14 5.87 -14.07
N PHE A 9 9.35 6.63 -12.99
CA PHE A 9 9.40 6.07 -11.64
C PHE A 9 8.09 5.37 -11.28
N ARG A 10 6.95 6.05 -11.46
CA ARG A 10 5.62 5.52 -11.16
C ARG A 10 5.40 4.19 -11.86
N GLN A 11 5.70 4.11 -13.16
CA GLN A 11 5.50 2.88 -13.92
C GLN A 11 6.34 1.72 -13.36
N ARG A 12 7.63 1.95 -13.13
CA ARG A 12 8.54 0.90 -12.64
C ARG A 12 8.23 0.48 -11.21
N PHE A 13 7.93 1.46 -10.34
CA PHE A 13 7.61 1.22 -8.94
C PHE A 13 6.31 0.43 -8.78
N VAL A 14 5.25 0.83 -9.48
CA VAL A 14 3.97 0.10 -9.45
C VAL A 14 4.12 -1.31 -10.01
N ALA A 15 4.87 -1.49 -11.10
CA ALA A 15 5.13 -2.82 -11.66
C ALA A 15 5.89 -3.73 -10.67
N ALA A 16 6.92 -3.20 -10.00
CA ALA A 16 7.69 -3.94 -9.00
C ALA A 16 6.84 -4.29 -7.77
N ALA A 17 6.07 -3.33 -7.26
CA ALA A 17 5.18 -3.53 -6.10
C ALA A 17 4.09 -4.56 -6.38
N ALA A 18 3.46 -4.51 -7.55
CA ALA A 18 2.42 -5.46 -7.97
C ALA A 18 2.95 -6.89 -8.18
N ALA A 19 4.25 -7.06 -8.41
CA ALA A 19 4.89 -8.37 -8.56
C ALA A 19 5.23 -9.05 -7.22
N LEU A 20 5.11 -8.35 -6.09
CA LEU A 20 5.45 -8.91 -4.77
C LEU A 20 4.45 -9.99 -4.35
N ARG A 21 4.95 -11.20 -4.09
CA ARG A 21 4.15 -12.32 -3.61
C ARG A 21 3.83 -12.16 -2.13
N MET A 22 2.54 -12.28 -1.81
CA MET A 22 2.00 -12.24 -0.45
C MET A 22 1.52 -13.62 -0.01
N GLY A 23 1.78 -14.02 1.24
CA GLY A 23 1.41 -15.36 1.71
C GLY A 23 1.98 -15.76 3.07
N ASP A 24 2.19 -17.06 3.25
CA ASP A 24 2.79 -17.62 4.48
C ASP A 24 4.24 -17.15 4.61
N PRO A 25 4.64 -16.50 5.73
CA PRO A 25 6.00 -16.04 5.94
C PRO A 25 7.04 -17.18 6.02
N ARG A 26 6.63 -18.45 6.10
CA ARG A 26 7.53 -19.61 6.03
C ARG A 26 7.88 -20.02 4.60
N ASP A 27 7.16 -19.54 3.59
CA ASP A 27 7.48 -19.78 2.18
C ASP A 27 8.54 -18.77 1.73
N GLU A 28 9.72 -19.25 1.32
CA GLU A 28 10.83 -18.40 0.88
C GLU A 28 10.50 -17.56 -0.38
N ALA A 29 9.49 -17.96 -1.15
CA ALA A 29 9.02 -17.18 -2.29
C ALA A 29 8.12 -16.00 -1.90
N VAL A 30 7.65 -15.95 -0.64
CA VAL A 30 6.79 -14.88 -0.13
C VAL A 30 7.65 -13.72 0.35
N PHE A 31 7.36 -12.54 -0.19
CA PHE A 31 7.99 -11.29 0.25
C PHE A 31 7.12 -10.55 1.28
N LEU A 32 5.80 -10.59 1.09
CA LEU A 32 4.84 -9.91 1.96
C LEU A 32 4.15 -10.89 2.90
N GLY A 33 4.62 -10.92 4.15
CA GLY A 33 3.97 -11.62 5.24
C GLY A 33 2.79 -10.83 5.85
N PRO A 34 2.12 -11.39 6.87
CA PRO A 34 1.05 -10.69 7.57
C PRO A 34 1.61 -9.50 8.36
N VAL A 35 0.80 -8.46 8.51
CA VAL A 35 1.05 -7.43 9.53
C VAL A 35 0.80 -8.02 10.93
N ILE A 36 1.25 -7.32 11.97
CA ILE A 36 1.34 -7.85 13.34
C ILE A 36 0.04 -8.45 13.89
N ASP A 37 -1.10 -7.81 13.60
CA ASP A 37 -2.42 -8.26 14.05
C ASP A 37 -3.55 -7.75 13.15
N ALA A 38 -4.78 -8.21 13.43
CA ALA A 38 -5.96 -7.84 12.66
C ALA A 38 -6.35 -6.36 12.84
N ALA A 39 -6.03 -5.73 13.97
CA ALA A 39 -6.34 -4.33 14.21
C ALA A 39 -5.46 -3.41 13.37
N ALA A 40 -4.17 -3.73 13.23
CA ALA A 40 -3.24 -3.07 12.33
C ALA A 40 -3.72 -3.19 10.87
N ALA A 41 -4.14 -4.39 10.45
CA ALA A 41 -4.66 -4.61 9.10
C ALA A 41 -5.94 -3.81 8.83
N ALA A 42 -6.88 -3.81 9.77
CA ALA A 42 -8.13 -3.04 9.67
C ALA A 42 -7.88 -1.53 9.63
N ARG A 43 -6.96 -1.03 10.46
CA ARG A 43 -6.55 0.38 10.47
C ARG A 43 -6.00 0.81 9.10
N LEU A 44 -5.09 0.02 8.53
CA LEU A 44 -4.50 0.30 7.22
C LEU A 44 -5.54 0.32 6.10
N ARG A 45 -6.46 -0.66 6.07
CA ARG A 45 -7.57 -0.68 5.10
C ARG A 45 -8.44 0.56 5.22
N ALA A 46 -8.83 0.93 6.43
CA ALA A 46 -9.64 2.12 6.67
C ALA A 46 -8.96 3.41 6.18
N TRP A 47 -7.62 3.51 6.28
CA TRP A 47 -6.89 4.69 5.81
C TRP A 47 -6.76 4.72 4.28
N ILE A 48 -6.63 3.56 3.64
CA ILE A 48 -6.66 3.44 2.18
C ILE A 48 -8.04 3.81 1.65
N ASP A 49 -9.10 3.33 2.30
CA ASP A 49 -10.50 3.65 1.96
C ASP A 49 -10.78 5.15 2.15
N GLU A 50 -10.31 5.73 3.26
CA GLU A 50 -10.40 7.18 3.52
C GLU A 50 -9.69 7.98 2.41
N ALA A 51 -8.43 7.64 2.10
CA ALA A 51 -7.66 8.33 1.07
C ALA A 51 -8.33 8.23 -0.31
N THR A 52 -8.79 7.04 -0.69
CA THR A 52 -9.44 6.83 -2.00
C THR A 52 -10.80 7.52 -2.09
N SER A 53 -11.59 7.53 -1.01
CA SER A 53 -12.87 8.27 -0.96
C SER A 53 -12.71 9.79 -1.06
N THR A 54 -11.50 10.31 -0.78
CA THR A 54 -11.16 11.74 -0.85
C THR A 54 -10.35 12.13 -2.08
N GLY A 55 -10.24 11.22 -3.07
CA GLY A 55 -9.67 11.52 -4.39
C GLY A 55 -8.29 10.92 -4.66
N ALA A 56 -7.69 10.18 -3.71
CA ALA A 56 -6.50 9.41 -3.99
C ALA A 56 -6.80 8.29 -4.99
N ARG A 57 -5.81 7.94 -5.79
CA ARG A 57 -5.90 6.86 -6.77
C ARG A 57 -5.03 5.69 -6.33
N LEU A 58 -5.66 4.52 -6.15
CA LEU A 58 -4.94 3.28 -5.91
C LEU A 58 -4.36 2.75 -7.25
N LEU A 59 -3.04 2.66 -7.34
CA LEU A 59 -2.31 2.23 -8.53
C LEU A 59 -2.06 0.72 -8.59
N CYS A 60 -1.88 0.08 -7.45
CA CYS A 60 -1.86 -1.37 -7.30
C CYS A 60 -2.23 -1.77 -5.87
N GLY A 61 -2.46 -3.07 -5.66
CA GLY A 61 -2.88 -3.63 -4.37
C GLY A 61 -4.41 -3.69 -4.24
N GLY A 62 -4.92 -3.42 -3.05
CA GLY A 62 -6.36 -3.44 -2.76
C GLY A 62 -6.72 -4.28 -1.54
N ALA A 63 -7.86 -4.96 -1.60
CA ALA A 63 -8.38 -5.74 -0.49
C ALA A 63 -7.44 -6.91 -0.15
N GLY A 64 -6.91 -6.91 1.07
CA GLY A 64 -6.18 -8.06 1.61
C GLY A 64 -7.11 -9.09 2.26
N THR A 65 -6.53 -10.08 2.93
CA THR A 65 -7.26 -11.14 3.67
C THR A 65 -6.74 -11.25 5.10
N ALA A 66 -7.63 -11.05 6.09
CA ALA A 66 -7.24 -11.00 7.50
C ALA A 66 -6.05 -10.04 7.72
N GLN A 67 -4.91 -10.58 8.16
CA GLN A 67 -3.67 -9.84 8.45
C GLN A 67 -2.75 -9.68 7.24
N LEU A 68 -3.06 -10.33 6.12
CA LEU A 68 -2.29 -10.19 4.87
C LEU A 68 -2.83 -9.00 4.08
N LEU A 69 -1.94 -8.09 3.71
CA LEU A 69 -2.22 -6.93 2.88
C LEU A 69 -1.29 -6.93 1.66
N PRO A 70 -1.80 -6.74 0.44
CA PRO A 70 -0.95 -6.61 -0.74
C PRO A 70 -0.16 -5.30 -0.66
N ALA A 71 0.89 -5.18 -1.47
CA ALA A 71 1.56 -3.89 -1.65
C ALA A 71 0.59 -2.89 -2.30
N CYS A 72 0.21 -1.87 -1.53
CA CYS A 72 -0.68 -0.81 -1.97
C CYS A 72 0.14 0.42 -2.32
N VAL A 73 0.00 0.92 -3.54
CA VAL A 73 0.60 2.18 -3.97
C VAL A 73 -0.51 3.14 -4.32
N LEU A 74 -0.54 4.29 -3.67
CA LEU A 74 -1.51 5.35 -3.94
C LEU A 74 -0.81 6.56 -4.54
N GLU A 75 -1.50 7.28 -5.41
CA GLU A 75 -1.09 8.62 -5.86
C GLU A 75 -2.19 9.63 -5.54
N ASN A 76 -1.83 10.92 -5.53
CA ASN A 76 -2.74 12.03 -5.22
C ASN A 76 -3.42 11.90 -3.85
N VAL A 77 -2.73 11.32 -2.86
CA VAL A 77 -3.19 11.29 -1.47
C VAL A 77 -3.16 12.69 -0.90
N ALA A 78 -4.28 13.16 -0.36
CA ALA A 78 -4.36 14.47 0.26
C ALA A 78 -3.39 14.57 1.45
N HIS A 79 -2.66 15.69 1.56
CA HIS A 79 -1.65 15.88 2.62
C HIS A 79 -2.24 15.89 4.06
N ASN A 80 -3.55 16.04 4.19
CA ASN A 80 -4.26 15.94 5.47
C ASN A 80 -4.78 14.52 5.78
N ALA A 81 -4.75 13.59 4.82
CA ALA A 81 -5.18 12.22 5.02
C ALA A 81 -4.26 11.51 6.02
N ARG A 82 -4.84 10.59 6.79
CA ARG A 82 -4.08 9.83 7.81
C ARG A 82 -2.92 9.05 7.19
N LEU A 83 -3.12 8.52 5.99
CA LEU A 83 -2.10 7.78 5.25
C LEU A 83 -0.87 8.63 4.89
N TRP A 84 -1.02 9.96 4.86
CA TRP A 84 0.09 10.90 4.65
C TRP A 84 0.72 11.38 5.95
N ARG A 85 -0.10 11.63 6.99
CA ARG A 85 0.32 12.31 8.21
C ARG A 85 0.77 11.39 9.34
N GLU A 86 0.22 10.20 9.38
CA GLU A 86 0.40 9.25 10.46
C GLU A 86 1.25 8.07 9.99
N GLU A 87 1.88 7.39 10.95
CA GLU A 87 2.73 6.25 10.64
C GLU A 87 1.88 5.01 10.30
N ALA A 88 1.95 4.58 9.02
CA ALA A 88 1.16 3.47 8.53
C ALA A 88 1.66 2.11 9.06
N PHE A 89 2.99 1.86 9.05
CA PHE A 89 3.60 0.57 9.41
C PHE A 89 2.92 -0.63 8.71
N GLY A 90 2.89 -0.59 7.39
CA GLY A 90 2.34 -1.65 6.55
C GLY A 90 2.84 -1.54 5.11
N PRO A 91 2.44 -2.47 4.23
CA PRO A 91 2.88 -2.51 2.84
C PRO A 91 2.14 -1.46 1.99
N VAL A 92 2.25 -0.18 2.37
CA VAL A 92 1.56 0.95 1.72
C VAL A 92 2.55 2.08 1.43
N ALA A 93 2.48 2.65 0.24
CA ALA A 93 3.24 3.83 -0.18
C ALA A 93 2.31 4.88 -0.82
N VAL A 94 2.64 6.16 -0.62
CA VAL A 94 1.92 7.34 -1.12
C VAL A 94 2.83 8.28 -1.91
#